data_AF-A0A498ND16-F1
#
_entry.id   AF-A0A498ND16-F1
#
_cell.length_a   1.000
_cell.length_b   1.000
_cell.length_c   1.000
_cell.angle_alpha   90.00
_cell.angle_beta   90.00
_cell.angle_gamma   90.00
#
_symmetry.space_group_name_H-M   'P 1'
#
loop_
_entity.id
_entity.type
_entity.pdbx_description
1 polymer ?
#
loop_
_entity_poly.entity_id
_entity_poly.type
_entity_poly.pdbx_seq_one_letter_code
_entity_poly.pdbx_strand_id
1 'polypeptide(L)'
;MKKFRKVLDGLTTSSPVNPGGSPACGSAAGTPSTAPTPRELEIQETLMSEHFQICKTVRHGFPYQPTALAFDPVQKILAIGSRSGGVRLYPFVPLQ
;
A
#
# COMPACT_ATOMS: atom_id res chain seq x y z
N MET A 1 -9.78 14.16 4.90
CA MET A 1 -9.21 12.90 4.36
C MET A 1 -7.69 13.04 4.36
N LYS A 2 -6.96 12.18 5.08
CA LYS A 2 -5.49 12.22 5.10
C LYS A 2 -4.99 11.74 3.74
N LYS A 3 -4.48 12.66 2.92
CA LYS A 3 -3.94 12.36 1.58
C LYS A 3 -2.58 11.69 1.76
N PHE A 4 -2.52 10.37 1.62
CA PHE A 4 -1.29 9.57 1.69
C PHE A 4 -0.49 9.70 0.40
N ARG A 5 -0.12 10.93 0.04
CA ARG A 5 0.65 11.27 -1.17
C ARG A 5 2.14 10.87 -1.10
N LYS A 6 2.54 10.08 -0.11
CA LYS A 6 3.96 9.81 0.19
C LYS A 6 4.31 8.33 0.40
N VAL A 7 3.32 7.43 0.33
CA VAL A 7 3.56 6.00 0.57
C VAL A 7 4.07 5.30 -0.70
N LEU A 8 3.72 5.81 -1.89
CA LEU A 8 4.12 5.22 -3.17
C LEU A 8 5.47 5.73 -3.69
N ASP A 9 5.86 6.97 -3.32
CA ASP A 9 7.15 7.58 -3.73
C ASP A 9 8.39 6.84 -3.18
N GLY A 10 8.20 5.89 -2.25
CA GLY A 10 9.29 5.15 -1.62
C GLY A 10 9.72 3.88 -2.35
N LEU A 11 9.04 3.46 -3.43
CA LEU A 11 9.35 2.21 -4.14
C LEU A 11 10.33 2.36 -5.30
N THR A 12 10.66 3.58 -5.74
CA THR A 12 11.62 3.81 -6.86
C THR A 12 13.05 4.11 -6.40
N THR A 13 13.34 4.06 -5.08
CA THR A 13 14.69 4.29 -4.57
C THR A 13 15.61 3.07 -4.76
N SER A 14 15.86 2.68 -6.00
CA SER A 14 17.19 2.19 -6.34
C SER A 14 18.13 3.40 -6.37
N SER A 15 18.69 3.69 -5.20
CA SER A 15 19.97 4.37 -4.94
C SER A 15 20.45 5.50 -5.88
N PRO A 16 20.57 6.74 -5.38
CA PRO A 16 21.71 7.59 -5.71
C PRO A 16 22.74 7.49 -4.59
N VAL A 17 23.89 6.92 -4.92
CA VAL A 17 25.12 7.13 -4.16
C VAL A 17 25.39 8.64 -4.09
N ASN A 18 25.44 9.19 -2.88
CA ASN A 18 25.89 10.56 -2.64
C ASN A 18 27.42 10.59 -2.75
N PRO A 19 28.02 11.60 -3.41
CA PRO A 19 29.19 12.18 -2.80
C PRO A 19 29.20 13.71 -2.96
N GLY A 20 28.69 14.40 -1.94
CA GLY A 20 29.03 15.79 -1.67
C GLY A 20 29.91 15.86 -0.43
N GLY A 21 31.21 15.62 -0.59
CA GLY A 21 32.23 15.77 0.44
C GLY A 21 33.63 15.64 -0.15
N SER A 22 34.32 16.76 -0.39
CA SER A 22 35.77 16.80 -0.68
C SER A 22 36.57 16.45 0.60
N PRO A 23 37.82 15.93 0.56
CA PRO A 23 38.91 16.29 -0.37
C PRO A 23 39.88 15.15 -0.82
N ALA A 24 40.74 15.52 -1.79
CA ALA A 24 42.14 15.09 -2.00
C ALA A 24 42.51 13.81 -2.79
N CYS A 25 43.67 13.98 -3.46
CA CYS A 25 44.61 13.09 -4.16
C CYS A 25 44.24 12.44 -5.52
N GLY A 26 44.84 12.99 -6.59
CA GLY A 26 45.85 12.27 -7.39
C GLY A 26 45.42 11.41 -8.59
N SER A 27 45.77 11.92 -9.78
CA SER A 27 46.34 11.18 -10.93
C SER A 27 45.44 10.57 -12.02
N ALA A 28 45.94 10.85 -13.24
CA ALA A 28 45.94 10.07 -14.48
C ALA A 28 44.71 10.08 -15.42
N ALA A 29 44.88 10.87 -16.48
CA ALA A 29 44.66 10.56 -17.89
C ALA A 29 43.63 9.46 -18.27
N GLY A 30 42.63 9.87 -19.05
CA GLY A 30 41.80 8.95 -19.82
C GLY A 30 40.56 9.65 -20.37
N THR A 31 40.61 10.03 -21.64
CA THR A 31 39.43 10.43 -22.43
C THR A 31 38.32 9.38 -22.34
N PRO A 32 37.08 9.72 -21.97
CA PRO A 32 35.95 8.83 -22.24
C PRO A 32 35.46 9.08 -23.65
N SER A 33 35.73 8.10 -24.50
CA SER A 33 35.10 7.89 -25.80
C SER A 33 33.57 7.99 -25.67
N THR A 34 32.94 8.74 -26.57
CA THR A 34 31.49 8.86 -26.75
C THR A 34 30.93 7.51 -27.22
N ALA A 35 30.73 6.58 -26.29
CA ALA A 35 29.96 5.36 -26.52
C ALA A 35 28.48 5.65 -26.18
N PRO A 36 27.52 5.37 -27.08
CA PRO A 36 26.11 5.48 -26.76
C PRO A 36 25.80 4.43 -25.68
N THR A 37 25.44 4.89 -24.49
CA THR A 37 24.87 4.04 -23.44
C THR A 37 23.74 3.23 -24.05
N PRO A 38 23.69 1.89 -23.87
CA PRO A 38 22.54 1.08 -24.29
C PRO A 38 21.32 1.78 -23.76
N ARG A 39 20.44 2.21 -24.65
CA ARG A 39 19.25 2.99 -24.32
C ARG A 39 18.59 2.27 -23.16
N GLU A 40 18.66 2.91 -22.00
CA GLU A 40 17.79 2.66 -20.87
C GLU A 40 16.44 2.35 -21.50
N LEU A 41 16.02 1.08 -21.42
CA LEU A 41 14.79 0.65 -22.06
C LEU A 41 13.73 1.57 -21.51
N GLU A 42 13.29 2.53 -22.32
CA GLU A 42 12.29 3.52 -21.95
C GLU A 42 10.98 2.76 -21.90
N ILE A 43 10.79 2.04 -20.79
CA ILE A 43 9.59 1.28 -20.52
C ILE A 43 8.52 2.32 -20.28
N GLN A 44 7.67 2.52 -21.28
CA GLN A 44 6.54 3.41 -21.18
C GLN A 44 5.58 2.88 -20.10
N GLU A 45 5.48 3.59 -18.98
CA GLU A 45 4.58 3.21 -17.90
C GLU A 45 3.12 3.52 -18.28
N THR A 46 2.30 2.48 -18.43
CA THR A 46 0.88 2.62 -18.78
C THR A 46 -0.01 2.85 -17.56
N LEU A 47 0.48 2.57 -16.34
CA LEU A 47 -0.32 2.62 -15.13
C LEU A 47 -0.21 3.99 -14.44
N MET A 48 -1.31 4.73 -14.46
CA MET A 48 -1.43 6.04 -13.83
C MET A 48 -2.04 5.95 -12.43
N SER A 49 -1.76 6.93 -11.57
CA SER A 49 -2.29 6.97 -10.20
C SER A 49 -3.83 6.97 -10.14
N GLU A 50 -4.49 7.49 -11.17
CA GLU A 50 -5.96 7.47 -11.33
C GLU A 50 -6.55 6.08 -11.60
N HIS A 51 -5.73 5.11 -12.03
CA HIS A 51 -6.15 3.71 -12.15
C HIS A 51 -6.25 3.00 -10.79
N PHE A 52 -5.72 3.61 -9.73
CA PHE A 52 -5.67 3.01 -8.41
C PHE A 52 -6.50 3.81 -7.40
N GLN A 53 -7.28 3.09 -6.59
CA GLN A 53 -7.96 3.68 -5.45
C GLN A 53 -7.71 2.85 -4.19
N ILE A 54 -7.10 3.48 -3.18
CA ILE A 54 -6.89 2.87 -1.87
C ILE A 54 -8.06 3.24 -0.96
N CYS A 55 -8.88 2.25 -0.65
CA CYS A 55 -10.01 2.37 0.26
C CYS A 55 -9.98 1.26 1.31
N LYS A 56 -10.52 1.53 2.50
CA LYS A 56 -10.80 0.47 3.47
C LYS A 56 -11.96 -0.35 2.94
N THR A 57 -11.77 -1.65 2.82
CA THR A 57 -12.77 -2.56 2.28
C THR A 57 -13.71 -3.05 3.38
N VAL A 58 -13.24 -3.98 4.21
CA VAL A 58 -14.02 -4.63 5.26
C VAL A 58 -13.21 -4.85 6.53
N ARG A 59 -13.89 -5.10 7.64
CA ARG A 59 -13.25 -5.56 8.88
C ARG A 59 -13.50 -7.05 9.07
N HIS A 60 -12.42 -7.82 9.03
CA HIS A 60 -12.42 -9.24 9.39
C HIS A 60 -12.44 -9.44 10.92
N GLY A 61 -12.66 -10.68 11.33
CA GLY A 61 -12.63 -11.10 12.72
C GLY A 61 -13.81 -10.65 13.58
N PHE A 62 -13.66 -10.86 14.89
CA PHE A 62 -14.68 -10.62 15.90
C PHE A 62 -14.63 -9.17 16.42
N PRO A 63 -15.76 -8.55 16.84
CA PRO A 63 -15.76 -7.21 17.41
C PRO A 63 -14.97 -7.19 18.73
N TYR A 64 -14.24 -6.10 18.98
CA TYR A 64 -13.58 -5.89 20.27
C TYR A 64 -14.62 -5.54 21.35
N GLN A 65 -14.51 -6.16 22.53
CA GLN A 65 -15.40 -5.96 23.68
C GLN A 65 -16.89 -6.08 23.32
N PRO A 66 -17.34 -7.30 22.94
CA PRO A 66 -18.77 -7.57 22.77
C PRO A 66 -19.51 -7.34 24.10
N THR A 67 -20.69 -6.74 24.02
CA THR A 67 -21.54 -6.48 25.20
C THR A 67 -22.96 -6.97 25.03
N ALA A 68 -23.40 -7.24 23.80
CA ALA A 68 -24.76 -7.71 23.51
C ALA A 68 -24.76 -8.67 22.30
N LEU A 69 -25.75 -9.56 22.27
CA LEU A 69 -25.95 -10.53 21.21
C LEU A 69 -27.45 -10.73 20.96
N ALA A 70 -27.86 -10.84 19.70
CA ALA A 70 -29.21 -11.21 19.28
C ALA A 70 -29.15 -12.12 18.05
N PHE A 71 -30.07 -13.07 17.96
CA PHE A 71 -30.16 -13.99 16.82
C PHE A 71 -31.60 -14.01 16.30
N ASP A 72 -31.75 -13.91 14.99
CA ASP A 72 -33.02 -14.16 14.31
C ASP A 72 -33.02 -15.56 13.67
N PRO A 73 -33.87 -16.50 14.15
CA PRO A 73 -33.94 -17.86 13.62
C PRO A 73 -34.53 -17.94 12.20
N VAL A 74 -35.36 -16.98 11.78
CA VAL A 74 -36.01 -17.01 10.46
C VAL A 74 -35.00 -16.69 9.37
N GLN A 75 -34.31 -15.55 9.53
CA GLN A 75 -33.29 -15.11 8.56
C GLN A 75 -31.92 -15.73 8.80
N LYS A 76 -31.72 -16.40 9.95
CA LYS A 76 -30.43 -16.96 10.38
C LYS A 76 -29.33 -15.90 10.42
N ILE A 77 -29.64 -14.76 11.03
CA ILE A 77 -28.72 -13.62 11.19
C ILE A 77 -28.33 -13.48 12.65
N LEU A 78 -27.03 -13.38 12.90
CA LEU A 78 -26.47 -13.08 14.22
C LEU A 78 -26.05 -11.61 14.29
N ALA A 79 -26.57 -10.86 15.26
CA ALA A 79 -26.19 -9.49 15.56
C ALA A 79 -25.35 -9.44 16.84
N ILE A 80 -24.19 -8.76 16.79
CA ILE A 80 -23.30 -8.58 17.94
C ILE A 80 -23.06 -7.08 18.17
N GLY A 81 -23.44 -6.61 19.36
CA GLY A 81 -23.16 -5.25 19.83
C GLY A 81 -21.85 -5.19 20.61
N SER A 82 -21.11 -4.09 20.46
CA SER A 82 -19.84 -3.83 21.15
C SER A 82 -19.90 -2.60 22.05
N ARG A 83 -19.01 -2.50 23.05
CA ARG A 83 -18.99 -1.38 24.00
C ARG A 83 -18.80 -0.01 23.34
N SER A 84 -18.20 0.05 22.15
CA SER A 84 -18.08 1.28 21.38
C SER A 84 -19.38 1.74 20.70
N GLY A 85 -20.48 1.00 20.87
CA GLY A 85 -21.79 1.27 20.26
C GLY A 85 -21.95 0.71 18.85
N GLY A 86 -20.93 0.03 18.30
CA GLY A 86 -21.03 -0.60 16.98
C GLY A 86 -21.76 -1.94 17.03
N VAL A 87 -22.60 -2.20 16.03
CA VAL A 87 -23.29 -3.49 15.81
C VAL A 87 -22.74 -4.15 14.55
N ARG A 88 -22.40 -5.45 14.63
CA ARG A 88 -22.01 -6.28 13.47
C ARG A 88 -23.05 -7.36 13.20
N LEU A 89 -23.46 -7.48 11.94
CA LEU A 89 -24.36 -8.53 11.47
C LEU A 89 -23.57 -9.62 10.75
N TYR A 90 -23.84 -10.87 11.12
CA TYR A 90 -23.22 -12.06 10.56
C TYR A 90 -24.33 -12.90 9.91
N PRO A 91 -24.51 -12.81 8.58
CA PRO A 91 -25.48 -13.61 7.87
C PRO A 91 -25.00 -15.06 7.72
N PHE A 92 -25.93 -16.00 7.74
CA PHE A 92 -25.64 -17.36 7.33
C PHE A 92 -25.45 -17.43 5.81
N VAL A 93 -24.27 -17.84 5.37
CA VAL A 93 -23.97 -18.13 3.96
C VAL A 93 -23.76 -19.63 3.84
N PRO A 94 -24.64 -20.37 3.14
CA PRO A 94 -24.42 -21.79 2.92
C PRO A 94 -23.15 -21.96 2.07
N LEU A 95 -22.22 -22.80 2.53
CA LEU A 95 -21.10 -23.27 1.72
C LEU A 95 -21.68 -24.17 0.63
N GLN A 96 -21.50 -23.80 -0.63
CA GLN A 96 -21.81 -24.65 -1.79
C GLN A 96 -20.66 -25.60 -2.08
#